data_AF-A0A2E6JJW8-F1
#
_entry.id   AF-A0A2E6JJW8-F1
#
_cell.length_a   1.000
_cell.length_b   1.000
_cell.length_c   1.000
_cell.angle_alpha   90.00
_cell.angle_beta   90.00
_cell.angle_gamma   90.00
#
_symmetry.space_group_name_H-M   'P 1'
#
loop_
_entity.id
_entity.type
_entity.pdbx_description
1 polymer ?
#
loop_
_entity_poly.entity_id
_entity_poly.type
_entity_poly.pdbx_seq_one_letter_code
_entity_poly.pdbx_strand_id
1 'polypeptide(L)'
;MNTNFNSIEKSLNVETSIVKKDNEKPELPNVVLKKDDVEKDYKYTRGQLYSLIEKGQEAINGIMEVAGESASPRAYEVAGQLIKSVADSTDKLMDLQKKMKDIDEEKSKTQSNVTNNALFVGSTSELSKLLKQGILNNNDSETAE
;
A
#
# COMPACT_ATOMS: atom_id res chain seq x y z
N MET A 1 26.35 -47.72 -5.59
CA MET A 1 24.95 -47.28 -5.60
C MET A 1 24.19 -48.20 -6.53
N ASN A 2 23.17 -48.90 -6.05
CA ASN A 2 22.42 -49.87 -6.82
C ASN A 2 21.22 -49.15 -7.45
N THR A 3 21.30 -48.81 -8.74
CA THR A 3 20.25 -48.08 -9.46
C THR A 3 19.19 -49.05 -9.98
N ASN A 4 18.07 -49.15 -9.25
CA ASN A 4 16.92 -49.99 -9.63
C ASN A 4 16.16 -49.49 -10.89
N PHE A 5 16.70 -48.54 -11.65
CA PHE A 5 16.03 -47.91 -12.79
C PHE A 5 16.61 -48.31 -14.16
N ASN A 6 17.70 -49.09 -14.20
CA ASN A 6 18.37 -49.49 -15.45
C ASN A 6 17.45 -50.24 -16.43
N SER A 7 16.45 -50.99 -15.92
CA SER A 7 15.47 -51.69 -16.76
C SER A 7 14.56 -50.72 -17.53
N ILE A 8 14.23 -49.59 -16.91
CA ILE A 8 13.38 -48.55 -17.51
C ILE A 8 14.19 -47.75 -18.54
N GLU A 9 15.43 -47.39 -18.21
CA GLU A 9 16.36 -46.72 -19.13
C GLU A 9 16.58 -47.52 -20.41
N LYS A 10 16.82 -48.83 -20.27
CA LYS A 10 17.01 -49.73 -21.41
C LYS A 10 15.73 -49.91 -22.24
N SER A 11 14.57 -49.96 -21.60
CA SER A 11 13.28 -50.11 -22.31
C SER A 11 12.90 -48.87 -23.10
N LEU A 12 13.30 -47.69 -22.61
CA LEU A 12 13.00 -46.41 -23.24
C LEU A 12 14.16 -45.90 -24.12
N ASN A 13 15.29 -46.62 -24.15
CA ASN A 13 16.52 -46.26 -24.85
C ASN A 13 16.99 -44.82 -24.56
N VAL A 14 16.94 -44.44 -23.28
CA VAL A 14 17.37 -43.11 -22.81
C VAL A 14 18.33 -43.28 -21.65
N GLU A 15 19.42 -42.52 -21.67
CA GLU A 15 20.35 -42.44 -20.53
C GLU A 15 19.83 -41.37 -19.57
N THR A 16 19.70 -41.71 -18.28
CA THR A 16 19.28 -40.74 -17.26
C THR A 16 20.40 -40.48 -16.27
N SER A 17 20.62 -39.21 -15.94
CA SER A 17 21.58 -38.78 -14.93
C SER A 17 20.82 -38.14 -13.77
N ILE A 18 21.02 -38.64 -12.54
CA ILE A 18 20.41 -38.05 -11.34
C ILE A 18 21.17 -36.76 -11.01
N VAL A 19 20.61 -35.62 -11.39
CA VAL A 19 21.15 -34.30 -11.04
C VAL A 19 20.72 -33.97 -9.61
N LYS A 20 21.69 -33.69 -8.73
CA LYS A 20 21.39 -33.14 -7.40
C LYS A 20 20.74 -31.77 -7.59
N LYS A 21 19.50 -31.62 -7.11
CA LYS A 21 18.80 -30.35 -7.09
C LYS A 21 19.49 -29.46 -6.06
N ASP A 22 20.12 -28.37 -6.51
CA ASP A 22 20.63 -27.35 -5.61
C ASP A 22 19.45 -26.78 -4.80
N ASN A 23 19.53 -26.89 -3.48
CA ASN A 23 18.51 -26.42 -2.55
C ASN A 23 18.63 -24.92 -2.30
N GLU A 24 18.91 -24.12 -3.33
CA GLU A 24 18.77 -22.68 -3.23
C GLU A 24 17.29 -22.37 -3.34
N LYS A 25 16.66 -22.21 -2.18
CA LYS A 25 15.33 -21.63 -2.06
C LYS A 25 15.43 -20.27 -2.74
N PRO A 26 14.67 -19.99 -3.82
CA PRO A 26 14.73 -18.68 -4.44
C PRO A 26 14.29 -17.68 -3.39
N GLU A 27 15.22 -16.82 -2.94
CA GLU A 27 14.87 -15.70 -2.10
C GLU A 27 13.93 -14.84 -2.93
N LEU A 28 12.66 -14.76 -2.49
CA LEU A 28 11.72 -13.86 -3.12
C LEU A 28 12.34 -12.47 -3.05
N PRO A 29 12.37 -11.71 -4.17
CA PRO A 29 12.89 -10.37 -4.16
C PRO A 29 12.13 -9.61 -3.07
N ASN A 30 12.87 -9.06 -2.11
CA ASN A 30 12.30 -8.24 -1.06
C ASN A 30 11.84 -6.95 -1.75
N VAL A 31 10.59 -6.94 -2.23
CA VAL A 31 10.02 -5.80 -2.94
C VAL A 31 9.76 -4.72 -1.90
N VAL A 32 10.78 -3.91 -1.63
CA VAL A 32 10.63 -2.67 -0.90
C VAL A 32 9.80 -1.76 -1.79
N LEU A 33 8.49 -1.68 -1.52
CA LEU A 33 7.57 -0.78 -2.22
C LEU A 33 8.13 0.63 -2.14
N LYS A 34 8.55 1.18 -3.29
CA LYS A 34 9.07 2.55 -3.33
C LYS A 34 7.89 3.51 -3.20
N LYS A 35 8.10 4.67 -2.58
CA LYS A 35 7.07 5.72 -2.47
C LYS A 35 6.43 6.07 -3.82
N ASP A 36 7.23 6.05 -4.88
CA ASP A 36 6.78 6.32 -6.26
C ASP A 36 5.78 5.25 -6.77
N ASP A 37 5.93 4.00 -6.33
CA ASP A 37 5.02 2.91 -6.73
C ASP A 37 3.63 3.13 -6.12
N VAL A 38 3.54 3.60 -4.87
CA VAL A 38 2.28 3.89 -4.19
C VAL A 38 1.49 4.99 -4.89
N GLU A 39 2.16 6.09 -5.28
CA GLU A 39 1.48 7.19 -5.97
C GLU A 39 1.03 6.78 -7.38
N LYS A 40 1.84 5.97 -8.07
CA LYS A 40 1.51 5.42 -9.39
C LYS A 40 0.29 4.49 -9.32
N ASP A 41 0.28 3.56 -8.36
CA ASP A 41 -0.81 2.61 -8.17
C ASP A 41 -2.10 3.31 -7.75
N TYR A 42 -1.99 4.35 -6.91
CA TYR A 42 -3.11 5.21 -6.55
C TYR A 42 -3.71 5.92 -7.77
N LYS A 43 -2.88 6.60 -8.58
CA LYS A 43 -3.33 7.30 -9.79
C LYS A 43 -3.95 6.34 -10.80
N TYR A 44 -3.32 5.19 -11.01
CA TYR A 44 -3.82 4.16 -11.91
C TYR A 44 -5.18 3.64 -11.45
N THR A 45 -5.29 3.20 -10.20
CA THR A 45 -6.54 2.65 -9.66
C THR A 45 -7.66 3.70 -9.66
N ARG A 46 -7.36 4.95 -9.32
CA ARG A 46 -8.32 6.06 -9.39
C ARG A 46 -8.81 6.28 -10.83
N GLY A 47 -7.91 6.26 -11.81
CA GLY A 47 -8.27 6.37 -13.23
C GLY A 47 -9.15 5.21 -13.71
N GLN A 48 -8.85 3.98 -13.28
CA GLN A 48 -9.68 2.81 -13.60
C GLN A 48 -11.08 2.92 -13.00
N LEU A 49 -11.20 3.37 -11.74
CA LEU A 49 -12.49 3.57 -11.10
C LEU A 49 -13.31 4.66 -11.80
N TYR A 50 -12.70 5.77 -12.22
CA TYR A 50 -13.41 6.79 -13.02
C TYR A 50 -13.91 6.22 -14.35
N SER A 51 -13.05 5.50 -15.08
CA SER A 51 -13.46 4.89 -16.36
C SER A 51 -14.61 3.89 -16.18
N LEU A 52 -14.60 3.11 -15.09
CA LEU A 52 -15.65 2.16 -14.78
C LEU A 52 -16.97 2.87 -14.43
N ILE A 53 -16.92 3.96 -13.66
CA ILE A 53 -18.11 4.75 -13.31
C ILE A 53 -18.71 5.40 -14.56
N GLU A 54 -17.89 5.99 -15.42
CA GLU A 54 -18.34 6.64 -16.66
C GLU A 54 -19.00 5.63 -17.61
N LYS A 55 -18.31 4.52 -17.91
CA LYS A 55 -18.87 3.43 -18.72
C LYS A 55 -20.11 2.79 -18.05
N GLY A 56 -20.11 2.73 -16.73
CA GLY A 56 -21.24 2.25 -15.95
C GLY A 56 -22.47 3.14 -16.09
N GLN A 57 -22.31 4.46 -16.04
CA GLN A 57 -23.39 5.42 -16.27
C GLN A 57 -23.92 5.34 -17.70
N GLU A 58 -23.04 5.22 -18.70
CA GLU A 58 -23.45 5.00 -20.09
C GLU A 58 -24.23 3.70 -20.26
N ALA A 59 -23.76 2.60 -19.66
CA ALA A 59 -24.45 1.31 -19.67
C ALA A 59 -25.82 1.38 -18.96
N ILE A 60 -25.93 2.15 -17.87
CA ILE A 60 -27.19 2.39 -17.17
C ILE A 60 -28.17 3.16 -18.07
N ASN A 61 -27.70 4.15 -18.82
CA ASN A 61 -28.57 4.87 -19.76
C ASN A 61 -29.06 3.96 -20.88
N GLY A 62 -28.16 3.16 -21.49
CA GLY A 62 -28.53 2.22 -22.54
C GLY A 62 -29.50 1.13 -22.07
N ILE A 63 -29.29 0.54 -20.89
CA ILE A 63 -30.21 -0.47 -20.34
C ILE A 63 -31.56 0.17 -19.92
N MET A 64 -31.58 1.46 -19.57
CA MET A 64 -32.83 2.18 -19.28
C MET A 64 -33.65 2.49 -20.52
N GLU A 65 -33.00 2.81 -21.62
CA GLU A 65 -33.66 2.93 -22.92
C GLU A 65 -34.28 1.58 -23.32
N VAL A 66 -33.50 0.50 -23.28
CA VAL A 66 -33.99 -0.86 -23.60
C VAL A 66 -35.10 -1.31 -22.65
N ALA A 67 -35.00 -1.03 -21.35
CA ALA A 67 -36.04 -1.40 -20.39
C ALA A 67 -37.34 -0.64 -20.62
N GLY A 68 -37.25 0.65 -20.99
CA GLY A 68 -38.40 1.49 -21.35
C GLY A 68 -39.10 1.01 -22.61
N GLU A 69 -38.34 0.68 -23.66
CA GLU A 69 -38.88 0.13 -24.91
C GLU A 69 -39.49 -1.26 -24.71
N SER A 70 -38.82 -2.12 -23.95
CA SER A 70 -39.23 -3.51 -23.73
C SER A 70 -40.36 -3.64 -22.71
N ALA A 71 -40.58 -2.60 -21.88
CA ALA A 71 -41.47 -2.61 -20.71
C ALA A 71 -41.31 -3.87 -19.82
N SER A 72 -40.11 -4.45 -19.79
CA SER A 72 -39.85 -5.74 -19.15
C SER A 72 -39.44 -5.54 -17.70
N PRO A 73 -40.17 -6.12 -16.71
CA PRO A 73 -39.78 -6.04 -15.31
C PRO A 73 -38.36 -6.57 -15.05
N ARG A 74 -37.93 -7.57 -15.83
CA ARG A 74 -36.60 -8.15 -15.71
C ARG A 74 -35.50 -7.17 -16.12
N ALA A 75 -35.74 -6.33 -17.13
CA ALA A 75 -34.77 -5.34 -17.58
C ALA A 75 -34.51 -4.26 -16.50
N TYR A 76 -35.57 -3.83 -15.80
CA TYR A 76 -35.44 -2.91 -14.66
C TYR A 76 -34.71 -3.52 -13.46
N GLU A 77 -34.88 -4.81 -13.20
CA GLU A 77 -34.14 -5.48 -12.14
C GLU A 77 -32.64 -5.52 -12.43
N VAL A 78 -32.27 -5.89 -13.67
CA VAL A 78 -30.87 -5.91 -14.11
C VAL A 78 -30.26 -4.50 -14.07
N ALA A 79 -31.03 -3.48 -14.46
CA ALA A 79 -30.58 -2.11 -14.33
C ALA A 79 -30.35 -1.68 -12.88
N GLY A 80 -31.23 -2.08 -11.95
CA GLY A 80 -31.01 -1.87 -10.52
C GLY A 80 -29.73 -2.52 -10.02
N GLN A 81 -29.41 -3.72 -10.52
CA GLN A 81 -28.14 -4.40 -10.22
C GLN A 81 -26.93 -3.66 -10.80
N LEU A 82 -27.03 -3.13 -12.02
CA LEU A 82 -25.97 -2.31 -12.64
C LEU A 82 -25.75 -1.00 -11.87
N ILE A 83 -26.83 -0.31 -11.49
CA ILE A 83 -26.77 0.91 -10.65
C ILE A 83 -26.05 0.60 -9.34
N LYS A 84 -26.38 -0.52 -8.69
CA LYS A 84 -25.69 -0.95 -7.47
C LYS A 84 -24.19 -1.19 -7.71
N SER A 85 -23.82 -1.85 -8.79
CA SER A 85 -22.41 -2.08 -9.14
C SER A 85 -21.63 -0.78 -9.38
N VAL A 86 -22.27 0.24 -9.97
CA VAL A 86 -21.67 1.57 -10.16
C VAL A 86 -21.56 2.34 -8.84
N ALA A 87 -22.56 2.23 -7.97
CA ALA A 87 -22.52 2.79 -6.62
C ALA A 87 -21.38 2.16 -5.80
N ASP A 88 -21.26 0.83 -5.78
CA ASP A 88 -20.17 0.12 -5.10
C ASP A 88 -18.79 0.52 -5.63
N SER A 89 -18.68 0.83 -6.93
CA SER A 89 -17.43 1.31 -7.54
C SER A 89 -17.11 2.76 -7.14
N THR A 90 -18.15 3.58 -6.92
CA THR A 90 -18.02 4.95 -6.41
C THR A 90 -17.62 4.96 -4.94
N ASP A 91 -18.18 4.07 -4.13
CA ASP A 91 -17.78 3.89 -2.73
C ASP A 91 -16.31 3.46 -2.61
N LYS A 92 -15.87 2.51 -3.45
CA LYS A 92 -14.45 2.12 -3.54
C LYS A 92 -13.53 3.29 -3.90
N LEU A 93 -13.99 4.23 -4.72
CA LEU A 93 -13.24 5.43 -5.05
C LEU A 93 -13.08 6.34 -3.83
N MET A 94 -14.14 6.50 -3.04
CA MET A 94 -14.08 7.27 -1.79
C MET A 94 -13.19 6.60 -0.74
N ASP A 95 -13.26 5.29 -0.62
CA ASP A 95 -12.40 4.53 0.30
C ASP A 95 -10.93 4.57 -0.10
N LEU A 96 -10.63 4.55 -1.40
CA LEU A 96 -9.27 4.75 -1.92
C LEU A 96 -8.72 6.14 -1.56
N GLN A 97 -9.56 7.18 -1.61
CA GLN A 97 -9.16 8.53 -1.16
C GLN A 97 -8.86 8.57 0.34
N LYS A 98 -9.69 7.92 1.18
CA LYS A 98 -9.45 7.83 2.63
C LYS A 98 -8.14 7.11 2.92
N LYS A 99 -7.93 5.92 2.33
CA LYS A 99 -6.71 5.13 2.54
C LYS A 99 -5.44 5.88 2.15
N MET A 100 -5.46 6.64 1.05
CA MET A 100 -4.30 7.45 0.66
C MET A 100 -4.00 8.54 1.70
N LYS A 101 -5.04 9.21 2.20
CA LYS A 101 -4.90 10.21 3.26
C LYS A 101 -4.36 9.59 4.56
N ASP A 102 -4.88 8.43 4.95
CA ASP A 102 -4.43 7.72 6.15
C ASP A 102 -2.95 7.31 6.05
N ILE A 103 -2.50 6.81 4.88
CA ILE A 103 -1.09 6.48 4.61
C ILE A 103 -0.17 7.70 4.73
N ASP A 104 -0.64 8.88 4.31
CA ASP A 104 0.14 10.12 4.43
C ASP A 104 0.12 10.69 5.87
N GLU A 105 -0.97 10.50 6.62
CA GLU A 105 -1.04 10.87 8.04
C GLU A 105 -0.16 9.97 8.94
N GLU A 106 -0.04 8.68 8.66
CA GLU A 106 0.87 7.79 9.42
C GLU A 106 2.35 8.18 9.25
N LYS A 107 2.72 8.70 8.07
CA LYS A 107 4.07 9.25 7.83
C LYS A 107 4.32 10.54 8.60
N SER A 108 3.31 11.36 8.86
CA SER A 108 3.48 12.62 9.60
C SER A 108 3.53 12.39 11.13
N LYS A 109 2.78 11.40 11.64
CA LYS A 109 2.78 11.05 13.08
C LYS A 109 4.10 10.44 13.55
N THR A 110 4.88 9.83 12.66
CA THR A 110 6.20 9.26 12.99
C THR A 110 7.33 10.29 13.06
N GLN A 111 7.05 11.57 12.74
CA GLN A 111 8.05 12.63 12.72
C GLN A 111 7.84 13.69 13.82
N SER A 112 7.27 13.30 14.95
CA SER A 112 7.41 14.06 16.20
C SER A 112 8.47 13.39 17.05
N ASN A 113 9.75 13.59 16.70
CA ASN A 113 10.83 13.49 17.68
C ASN A 113 10.56 14.59 18.73
N VAL A 114 9.67 14.33 19.66
CA VAL A 114 9.59 15.09 20.90
C VAL A 114 10.87 14.72 21.63
N THR A 115 11.96 15.43 21.35
CA THR A 115 13.09 15.53 22.27
C THR A 115 12.53 16.12 23.54
N ASN A 116 12.04 15.25 24.41
CA ASN A 116 11.56 15.57 25.73
C ASN A 116 12.79 15.92 26.57
N ASN A 117 13.38 17.08 26.29
CA ASN A 117 14.37 17.73 27.12
C ASN A 117 13.65 18.56 28.20
N ALA A 118 12.55 18.05 28.75
CA ALA A 118 11.93 18.62 29.93
C ALA A 118 12.73 18.12 31.13
N LEU A 119 13.83 18.81 31.42
CA LEU A 119 14.61 18.60 32.63
C LEU A 119 13.71 18.96 33.83
N PHE A 120 13.19 17.95 34.51
CA PHE A 120 12.30 18.13 35.65
C PHE A 120 13.13 18.56 36.87
N VAL A 121 13.02 19.83 37.24
CA VAL A 121 13.61 20.36 38.47
C VAL A 121 12.60 20.17 39.62
N GLY A 122 12.93 19.29 40.56
CA GLY A 122 12.05 18.97 41.70
C GLY A 122 12.03 20.02 42.82
N SER A 123 12.99 20.96 42.83
CA SER A 123 13.05 22.06 43.81
C SER A 123 13.79 23.29 43.28
N THR A 124 13.53 24.47 43.86
CA THR A 124 14.19 25.74 43.49
C THR A 124 15.72 25.69 43.70
N SER A 125 16.19 24.88 44.65
CA SER A 125 17.61 24.61 44.89
C SER A 125 18.26 23.85 43.74
N GLU A 126 17.53 22.92 43.12
CA GLU A 126 17.99 22.11 41.99
C GLU A 126 18.10 22.95 40.72
N LEU A 127 17.10 23.81 40.48
CA LEU A 127 17.15 24.82 39.41
C LEU A 127 18.33 25.78 39.59
N SER A 128 18.60 26.22 40.82
CA SER A 128 19.74 27.12 41.11
C SER A 128 21.10 26.46 40.88
N LYS A 129 21.24 25.15 41.15
CA LYS A 129 22.47 24.40 40.85
C LYS A 129 22.68 24.26 39.35
N LEU A 130 21.62 23.96 38.60
CA LEU A 130 21.64 23.87 37.14
C LEU A 130 22.03 25.19 36.47
N LEU A 131 21.50 26.31 36.94
CA LEU A 131 21.89 27.63 36.48
C LEU A 131 23.37 27.94 36.75
N LYS A 132 23.88 27.55 37.92
CA LYS A 132 25.31 27.71 38.27
C LYS A 132 26.24 26.79 37.49
N GLN A 133 25.74 25.64 37.03
CA GLN A 133 26.49 24.66 36.26
C GLN A 133 26.61 25.00 34.76
N GLY A 134 26.05 26.16 34.34
CA GLY A 134 26.38 26.77 33.05
C GLY A 134 25.61 26.23 31.84
N ILE A 135 24.60 25.38 32.03
CA ILE A 135 23.84 24.76 30.91
C ILE A 135 23.10 25.81 30.05
N LEU A 136 22.89 27.04 30.57
CA LEU A 136 22.19 28.12 29.86
C LEU A 136 23.08 29.29 29.40
N ASN A 137 24.38 29.29 29.69
CA ASN A 137 25.29 30.38 29.29
C ASN A 137 26.17 29.96 28.10
N ASN A 138 25.56 29.89 26.91
CA ASN A 138 26.31 30.13 25.66
C ASN A 138 26.20 31.61 25.36
N ASN A 139 27.12 32.40 25.91
CA ASN A 139 27.39 33.73 25.37
C ASN A 139 28.31 33.54 24.16
N ASP A 140 27.81 33.86 22.97
CA ASP A 140 28.63 34.06 21.79
C ASP A 140 29.68 35.12 22.09
N SER A 141 30.92 34.68 22.28
CA SER A 141 32.10 35.55 22.22
C SER A 141 32.91 35.15 21.00
N GLU A 142 32.43 35.53 19.82
CA GLU A 142 33.26 35.71 18.63
C GLU A 142 33.32 37.21 18.30
N THR A 143 34.31 37.87 18.89
CA THR A 143 35.02 39.01 18.28
C THR A 143 36.43 39.04 18.87
N ALA A 144 37.36 38.40 18.18
CA ALA A 144 38.79 38.60 18.36
C ALA A 144 39.28 39.51 17.24
N GLU A 145 39.67 40.74 17.60
CA GLU A 145 40.78 41.47 16.98
C GLU A 145 41.95 41.47 17.98
#